data_AF-A0A3C1WFC7-F1
#
_entry.id   AF-A0A3C1WFC7-F1
#
_cell.length_a   1.000
_cell.length_b   1.000
_cell.length_c   1.000
_cell.angle_alpha   90.00
_cell.angle_beta   90.00
_cell.angle_gamma   90.00
#
_symmetry.space_group_name_H-M   'P 1'
#
loop_
_entity.id
_entity.type
_entity.pdbx_description
1 polymer ?
#
loop_
_entity_poly.entity_id
_entity_poly.type
_entity_poly.pdbx_seq_one_letter_code
_entity_poly.pdbx_strand_id
1 'polypeptide(L)'
;YWDKLRGDEIADQIVAECLFDAAVNMGVKTAVRLAQYSLGIDTDGTVGTKSIAAINAEDAHAFLANFTLGKIARYVNICMKDRSQERFLLGWVRRALEGSAA
;
A
#
# COMPACT_ATOMS: atom_id res chain seq x y z
N TYR A 1 -5.28 -12.64 -4.64
CA TYR A 1 -4.77 -11.44 -3.95
C TYR A 1 -5.93 -10.63 -3.37
N TRP A 2 -6.95 -10.33 -4.18
CA TRP A 2 -8.16 -9.60 -3.80
C TRP A 2 -8.87 -10.11 -2.53
N ASP A 3 -9.27 -11.39 -2.49
CA ASP A 3 -10.00 -11.95 -1.33
C ASP A 3 -9.18 -11.89 -0.03
N LYS A 4 -7.86 -12.07 -0.13
CA LYS A 4 -6.95 -11.98 1.04
C LYS A 4 -6.86 -10.56 1.60
N LEU A 5 -7.14 -9.56 0.77
CA LEU A 5 -7.24 -8.16 1.14
C LEU A 5 -8.65 -7.76 1.56
N ARG A 6 -9.64 -8.66 1.39
CA ARG A 6 -11.06 -8.35 1.56
C ARG A 6 -11.45 -7.11 0.76
N GLY A 7 -10.96 -7.04 -0.49
CA GLY A 7 -11.07 -5.86 -1.34
C GLY A 7 -12.52 -5.39 -1.55
N ASP A 8 -13.47 -6.33 -1.61
CA ASP A 8 -14.91 -6.02 -1.74
C ASP A 8 -15.51 -5.27 -0.54
N GLU A 9 -14.82 -5.27 0.61
CA GLU A 9 -15.26 -4.56 1.82
C GLU A 9 -14.66 -3.16 1.96
N ILE A 10 -13.74 -2.79 1.07
CA ILE A 10 -13.17 -1.44 1.01
C ILE A 10 -14.14 -0.56 0.21
N ALA A 11 -14.62 0.51 0.84
CA ALA A 11 -15.69 1.35 0.29
C ALA A 11 -15.25 2.18 -0.92
N ASP A 12 -13.98 2.59 -0.94
CA ASP A 12 -13.40 3.34 -2.05
C ASP A 12 -12.64 2.41 -3.01
N GLN A 13 -13.09 2.36 -4.26
CA GLN A 13 -12.55 1.45 -5.28
C GLN A 13 -11.07 1.74 -5.57
N ILE A 14 -10.67 3.00 -5.55
CA ILE A 14 -9.30 3.42 -5.88
C ILE A 14 -8.35 3.01 -4.77
N VAL A 15 -8.79 3.15 -3.52
CA VAL A 15 -8.08 2.62 -2.35
C VAL A 15 -7.91 1.11 -2.44
N ALA A 16 -8.98 0.38 -2.79
CA ALA A 16 -8.96 -1.07 -2.92
C ALA A 16 -7.99 -1.54 -4.02
N GLU A 17 -8.03 -0.91 -5.18
CA GLU A 17 -7.14 -1.19 -6.31
C GLU A 17 -5.68 -0.83 -6.01
N CYS A 18 -5.43 0.30 -5.35
CA CYS A 18 -4.09 0.71 -4.96
C CYS A 18 -3.46 -0.28 -3.96
N LEU A 19 -4.24 -0.78 -3.00
CA LEU A 19 -3.80 -1.82 -2.08
C LEU A 19 -3.56 -3.16 -2.78
N PHE A 20 -4.42 -3.51 -3.74
CA PHE A 20 -4.25 -4.71 -4.58
C PHE A 20 -2.98 -4.66 -5.43
N ASP A 21 -2.72 -3.58 -6.16
CA ASP A 21 -1.49 -3.43 -6.96
C ASP A 21 -0.24 -3.52 -6.07
N ALA A 22 -0.26 -2.85 -4.91
CA ALA A 22 0.81 -2.96 -3.94
C ALA A 22 1.02 -4.42 -3.50
N ALA A 23 -0.05 -5.16 -3.21
CA ALA A 23 0.03 -6.56 -2.81
C ALA A 23 0.55 -7.49 -3.92
N VAL A 24 0.25 -7.21 -5.19
CA VAL A 24 0.82 -7.93 -6.34
C VAL A 24 2.32 -7.64 -6.46
N ASN A 25 2.72 -6.38 -6.27
CA ASN A 25 4.10 -5.93 -6.41
C ASN A 25 5.03 -6.44 -5.29
N MET A 26 4.61 -6.35 -4.02
CA MET A 26 5.48 -6.61 -2.86
C MET A 26 4.96 -7.69 -1.89
N GLY A 27 3.88 -8.37 -2.27
CA GLY A 27 3.21 -9.40 -1.47
C GLY A 27 2.18 -8.84 -0.48
N VAL A 28 1.09 -9.59 -0.28
CA VAL A 28 -0.06 -9.22 0.58
C VAL A 28 0.39 -8.73 1.96
N LYS A 29 1.14 -9.55 2.71
CA LYS A 29 1.54 -9.21 4.08
C LYS A 29 2.30 -7.88 4.15
N THR A 30 3.17 -7.61 3.20
CA THR A 30 3.96 -6.38 3.15
C THR A 30 3.09 -5.17 2.84
N ALA A 31 2.23 -5.28 1.81
CA ALA A 31 1.32 -4.20 1.42
C ALA A 31 0.36 -3.85 2.57
N VAL A 32 -0.20 -4.86 3.25
CA VAL A 32 -1.10 -4.65 4.39
C VAL A 32 -0.39 -4.00 5.56
N ARG A 33 0.85 -4.40 5.88
CA ARG A 33 1.64 -3.73 6.93
C ARG A 33 1.87 -2.26 6.63
N LEU A 34 2.14 -1.91 5.36
CA LEU A 34 2.29 -0.52 4.96
C LEU A 34 0.96 0.24 5.09
N ALA A 35 -0.16 -0.34 4.65
CA ALA A 35 -1.47 0.29 4.79
C ALA A 35 -1.85 0.53 6.27
N GLN A 36 -1.66 -0.48 7.14
CA GLN A 36 -1.88 -0.36 8.58
C GLN A 36 -0.98 0.71 9.21
N TYR A 37 0.30 0.75 8.80
CA TYR A 37 1.23 1.78 9.26
C TYR A 37 0.80 3.19 8.83
N SER A 38 0.35 3.36 7.57
CA SER A 38 -0.17 4.62 7.04
C SER A 38 -1.44 5.10 7.75
N LEU A 39 -2.22 4.19 8.34
CA LEU A 39 -3.41 4.47 9.15
C LEU A 39 -3.10 4.64 10.64
N GLY A 40 -1.84 4.47 11.07
CA GLY A 40 -1.46 4.58 12.48
C GLY A 40 -2.06 3.50 13.39
N ILE A 41 -2.42 2.33 12.85
CA ILE A 41 -2.99 1.20 13.60
C ILE A 41 -1.95 0.07 13.77
N ASP A 42 -2.28 -0.92 14.60
CA ASP A 42 -1.43 -2.10 14.82
C ASP A 42 -1.07 -2.80 13.50
N THR A 43 0.23 -3.01 13.28
CA THR A 43 0.76 -3.54 12.01
C THR A 43 1.04 -5.05 12.06
N ASP A 44 0.01 -5.87 11.95
CA ASP A 44 0.13 -7.33 11.93
C ASP A 44 0.30 -7.93 10.51
N GLY A 45 -0.07 -7.17 9.48
CA GLY A 45 -0.03 -7.58 8.07
C GLY A 45 -1.20 -8.45 7.61
N THR A 46 -2.31 -8.46 8.36
CA THR A 46 -3.55 -9.18 8.02
C THR A 46 -4.73 -8.21 7.95
N VAL A 47 -5.55 -8.29 6.90
CA VAL A 47 -6.73 -7.42 6.79
C VAL A 47 -7.87 -7.97 7.65
N GLY A 48 -7.91 -7.56 8.92
CA GLY A 48 -9.00 -7.84 9.84
C GLY A 48 -10.12 -6.81 9.76
N THR A 49 -11.19 -7.01 10.53
CA THR A 49 -12.32 -6.06 10.63
C THR A 49 -11.87 -4.67 11.09
N LYS A 50 -10.88 -4.59 11.98
CA LYS A 50 -10.27 -3.32 12.40
C LYS A 50 -9.58 -2.58 11.25
N SER A 51 -8.88 -3.31 10.37
CA SER A 51 -8.23 -2.71 9.19
C SER A 51 -9.26 -2.19 8.20
N ILE A 52 -10.31 -2.96 7.91
CA ILE A 52 -11.42 -2.51 7.04
C ILE A 52 -12.10 -1.27 7.60
N ALA A 53 -12.42 -1.26 8.90
CA ALA A 53 -13.04 -0.11 9.54
C ALA A 53 -12.14 1.13 9.48
N ALA A 54 -10.83 0.99 9.71
CA ALA A 54 -9.89 2.09 9.63
C ALA A 54 -9.73 2.61 8.20
N ILE A 55 -9.60 1.72 7.21
CA ILE A 55 -9.50 2.10 5.79
C ILE A 55 -10.74 2.91 5.36
N ASN A 56 -11.93 2.43 5.70
CA ASN A 56 -13.19 3.07 5.29
C ASN A 56 -13.53 4.35 6.08
N ALA A 57 -12.87 4.58 7.21
CA ALA A 57 -13.06 5.78 8.02
C ALA A 57 -12.06 6.91 7.70
N GLU A 58 -10.94 6.57 7.06
CA GLU A 58 -9.91 7.52 6.64
C GLU A 58 -10.35 8.29 5.39
N ASP A 59 -9.89 9.53 5.24
CA ASP A 59 -10.04 10.24 3.98
C ASP A 59 -9.25 9.52 2.87
N ALA A 60 -9.92 9.20 1.76
CA ALA A 60 -9.33 8.37 0.71
C ALA A 60 -8.06 9.00 0.12
N HIS A 61 -8.06 10.33 -0.09
CA HIS A 61 -6.89 11.03 -0.64
C HIS A 61 -5.73 11.05 0.37
N ALA A 62 -6.01 11.29 1.65
CA ALA A 62 -5.00 11.22 2.71
C ALA A 62 -4.40 9.81 2.82
N PHE A 63 -5.23 8.76 2.79
CA PHE A 63 -4.76 7.37 2.79
C PHE A 63 -3.86 7.08 1.58
N LEU A 64 -4.32 7.42 0.36
CA LEU A 64 -3.56 7.18 -0.88
C LEU A 64 -2.21 7.90 -0.87
N ALA A 65 -2.16 9.14 -0.39
CA ALA A 65 -0.93 9.90 -0.25
C ALA A 65 0.04 9.25 0.75
N ASN A 66 -0.43 8.96 1.96
CA ASN A 66 0.39 8.35 3.02
C ASN A 66 0.87 6.94 2.64
N PHE A 67 0.00 6.15 2.02
CA PHE A 67 0.34 4.82 1.53
C PHE A 67 1.38 4.88 0.41
N THR A 68 1.27 5.85 -0.49
CA THR A 68 2.25 6.08 -1.56
C THR A 68 3.62 6.50 -1.05
N LEU A 69 3.66 7.40 -0.07
CA LEU A 69 4.90 7.74 0.63
C LEU A 69 5.52 6.51 1.30
N GLY A 70 4.71 5.65 1.92
CA GLY A 70 5.15 4.37 2.49
C GLY A 70 5.75 3.41 1.45
N LYS A 71 5.11 3.27 0.28
CA LYS A 71 5.63 2.47 -0.85
C LYS A 71 6.99 3.01 -1.32
N ILE A 72 7.11 4.32 -1.53
CA ILE A 72 8.36 4.97 -1.97
C ILE A 72 9.48 4.78 -0.94
N ALA A 73 9.19 5.02 0.34
CA ALA A 73 10.17 4.82 1.42
C ALA A 73 10.67 3.36 1.47
N ARG A 74 9.80 2.39 1.22
CA ARG A 74 10.21 0.98 1.08
C ARG A 74 11.15 0.76 -0.09
N TYR A 75 10.84 1.29 -1.27
CA TYR A 75 11.70 1.13 -2.45
C TYR A 75 13.08 1.75 -2.24
N VAL A 76 13.15 2.93 -1.61
CA VAL A 76 14.41 3.55 -1.19
C VAL A 76 15.17 2.60 -0.25
N ASN A 77 14.52 2.06 0.78
CA ASN A 77 15.14 1.12 1.71
C ASN A 77 15.66 -0.17 1.05
N ILE A 78 14.98 -0.68 0.03
CA ILE A 78 15.45 -1.82 -0.77
C ILE A 78 16.76 -1.45 -1.48
N CYS A 79 16.80 -0.30 -2.16
CA CYS A 79 17.99 0.16 -2.87
C CYS A 79 19.15 0.48 -1.90
N MET A 80 18.87 0.99 -0.69
CA MET A 80 19.88 1.23 0.33
C MET A 80 20.53 -0.08 0.84
N LYS A 81 19.78 -1.19 0.84
CA LYS A 81 20.29 -2.51 1.23
C LYS A 81 21.00 -3.22 0.08
N ASP A 82 20.52 -3.05 -1.14
CA ASP A 82 21.09 -3.63 -2.35
C ASP A 82 21.04 -2.62 -3.51
N ARG A 83 22.19 -1.99 -3.79
CA ARG A 83 22.33 -0.97 -4.84
C ARG A 83 22.07 -1.53 -6.25
N SER A 84 22.16 -2.85 -6.46
CA SER A 84 21.84 -3.44 -7.76
C SER A 84 20.37 -3.27 -8.16
N GLN A 85 19.48 -2.98 -7.20
CA GLN A 85 18.06 -2.76 -7.42
C GLN A 85 17.71 -1.37 -7.97
N GLU A 86 18.62 -0.40 -7.94
CA GLU A 86 18.35 0.99 -8.35
C GLU A 86 17.86 1.12 -9.79
N ARG A 87 18.28 0.21 -10.67
CA ARG A 87 17.80 0.12 -12.06
C ARG A 87 16.27 0.04 -12.17
N PHE A 88 15.57 -0.42 -11.12
CA PHE A 88 14.12 -0.54 -11.09
C PHE A 88 13.41 0.62 -10.38
N LEU A 89 14.15 1.46 -9.65
CA LEU A 89 13.58 2.45 -8.73
C LEU A 89 12.62 3.43 -9.43
N LEU A 90 13.02 3.98 -10.58
CA LEU A 90 12.17 4.91 -11.33
C LEU A 90 10.86 4.26 -11.78
N GLY A 91 10.90 2.97 -12.17
CA GLY A 91 9.70 2.22 -12.54
C GLY A 91 8.79 1.91 -11.35
N TRP A 92 9.36 1.69 -10.16
CA TRP A 92 8.59 1.51 -8.93
C TRP A 92 7.94 2.81 -8.47
N VAL A 93 8.67 3.92 -8.48
CA VAL A 93 8.14 5.24 -8.10
C VAL A 93 7.04 5.69 -9.05
N ARG A 94 7.23 5.55 -10.36
CA ARG A 94 6.19 5.88 -11.36
C ARG A 94 4.87 5.17 -11.06
N ARG A 95 4.90 3.83 -10.92
CA ARG A 95 3.69 3.04 -10.65
C ARG A 95 3.04 3.39 -9.32
N ALA A 96 3.86 3.69 -8.30
CA ALA A 96 3.35 4.10 -7.00
C ALA A 96 2.57 5.43 -7.08
N LEU A 97 3.07 6.39 -7.87
CA LEU A 97 2.43 7.70 -8.08
C LEU A 97 1.16 7.60 -8.94
N GLU A 98 1.18 6.79 -10.01
CA GLU A 98 0.02 6.57 -10.88
C GLU A 98 -1.18 6.02 -10.08
N GLY A 99 -0.96 5.08 -9.16
CA GLY A 99 -2.00 4.53 -8.29
C GLY A 99 -2.49 5.47 -7.17
N SER A 100 -2.03 6.72 -7.14
CA SER A 100 -2.43 7.74 -6.14
C SER A 100 -3.06 8.99 -6.75
N ALA A 101 -3.09 9.08 -8.09
CA ALA A 101 -3.42 10.30 -8.83
C ALA A 101 -4.85 10.32 -9.40
N ALA A 102 -5.82 9.77 -8.68
CA ALA A 102 -7.22 9.82 -9.07
C ALA A 102 -8.03 10.83 -8.25
#